data_AF-A0A954V2U5-F1
#
_entry.id   AF-A0A954V2U5-F1
#
_cell.length_a   1.000
_cell.length_b   1.000
_cell.length_c   1.000
_cell.angle_alpha   90.00
_cell.angle_beta   90.00
_cell.angle_gamma   90.00
#
_symmetry.space_group_name_H-M   'P 1'
#
loop_
_entity.id
_entity.type
_entity.pdbx_description
1 polymer ?
#
loop_
_entity_poly.entity_id
_entity_poly.type
_entity_poly.pdbx_seq_one_letter_code
_entity_poly.pdbx_strand_id
1 'polypeptide(L)'
;RTTQAVRWFQTAWVKTELKVDGIIGGLTSAALKEARLVGGQLTANFSLREFASKGNGDIRVDRDLVISLQELREAYGAPIAIRSGYRDPAHNKKVGGATGSQHLYGRAADLIWTRWPLRLDAVRELQLFSGIGYYANTNNVLHVDVRPNATRKNPTTWSY
;
A
#
# COMPACT_ATOMS: atom_id res chain seq x y z
N ARG A 1 10.99 -3.39 -21.08
CA ARG A 1 9.98 -3.02 -20.06
C ARG A 1 8.66 -3.65 -20.50
N THR A 2 7.95 -4.38 -19.64
CA THR A 2 6.69 -5.04 -20.03
C THR A 2 5.51 -4.07 -19.91
N THR A 3 4.49 -4.21 -20.76
CA THR A 3 3.22 -3.44 -20.69
C THR A 3 2.60 -3.48 -19.29
N GLN A 4 2.73 -4.62 -18.61
CA GLN A 4 2.20 -4.81 -17.26
C GLN A 4 2.93 -3.98 -16.21
N ALA A 5 4.27 -3.87 -16.29
CA ALA A 5 5.03 -3.02 -15.37
C ALA A 5 4.71 -1.54 -15.56
N VAL A 6 4.42 -1.12 -16.80
CA VAL A 6 3.95 0.25 -17.08
C VAL A 6 2.59 0.50 -16.42
N ARG A 7 1.65 -0.44 -16.52
CA ARG A 7 0.35 -0.34 -15.83
C ARG A 7 0.53 -0.24 -14.32
N TRP A 8 1.38 -1.06 -13.71
CA TRP A 8 1.63 -0.98 -12.27
C TRP A 8 2.20 0.36 -11.85
N PHE A 9 3.13 0.92 -12.63
CA PHE A 9 3.63 2.27 -12.37
C PHE A 9 2.52 3.33 -12.50
N GLN A 10 1.71 3.25 -13.56
CA GLN A 10 0.58 4.17 -13.76
C GLN A 10 -0.43 4.10 -12.61
N THR A 11 -0.72 2.89 -12.11
CA THR A 11 -1.59 2.67 -10.93
C THR A 11 -0.98 3.22 -9.64
N ALA A 12 0.33 3.14 -9.46
CA ALA A 12 1.00 3.55 -8.22
C ALA A 12 1.26 5.07 -8.13
N TRP A 13 1.33 5.77 -9.27
CA TRP A 13 1.77 7.16 -9.30
C TRP A 13 0.75 8.10 -8.64
N VAL A 14 1.18 8.80 -7.58
CA VAL A 14 0.29 9.64 -6.77
C VAL A 14 0.29 11.12 -7.17
N LYS A 15 1.32 11.61 -7.88
CA LYS A 15 1.57 13.05 -8.07
C LYS A 15 0.78 13.67 -9.21
N THR A 16 0.44 12.88 -10.23
CA THR A 16 -0.50 13.24 -11.29
C THR A 16 -1.34 12.03 -11.62
N GLU A 17 -2.57 12.24 -12.09
CA GLU A 17 -3.35 11.16 -12.66
C GLU A 17 -2.75 10.68 -13.98
N LEU A 18 -2.59 9.37 -14.10
CA LEU A 18 -2.12 8.70 -15.30
C LEU A 18 -3.18 7.73 -15.76
N LYS A 19 -3.46 7.71 -17.06
CA LYS A 19 -4.28 6.67 -17.66
C LYS A 19 -3.58 5.32 -17.52
N VAL A 20 -4.25 4.33 -16.93
CA VAL A 20 -3.70 2.97 -16.73
C VAL A 20 -3.92 2.13 -17.99
N ASP A 21 -3.17 2.44 -19.06
CA ASP A 21 -3.29 1.76 -20.36
C ASP A 21 -2.08 0.87 -20.71
N GLY A 22 -0.96 1.02 -20.00
CA GLY A 22 0.31 0.35 -20.28
C GLY A 22 1.12 1.02 -21.38
N ILE A 23 0.73 2.23 -21.81
CA ILE A 23 1.38 3.01 -22.86
C ILE A 23 2.25 4.11 -22.21
N ILE A 24 3.49 4.23 -22.68
CA ILE A 24 4.39 5.31 -22.25
C ILE A 24 4.13 6.54 -23.11
N GLY A 25 3.01 7.24 -22.84
CA GLY A 25 2.73 8.56 -23.39
C GLY A 25 3.52 9.68 -22.70
N GLY A 26 3.29 10.93 -23.10
CA GLY A 26 3.99 12.11 -22.55
C GLY A 26 3.92 12.21 -21.02
N LEU A 27 2.72 12.04 -20.45
CA LEU A 27 2.52 12.06 -19.00
C LEU A 27 3.22 10.90 -18.28
N THR A 28 3.07 9.67 -18.78
CA THR A 28 3.76 8.49 -18.21
C THR A 28 5.28 8.66 -18.28
N SER A 29 5.80 9.20 -19.38
CA SER A 29 7.24 9.46 -19.56
C SER A 29 7.75 10.51 -18.57
N ALA A 30 7.03 11.62 -18.39
CA ALA A 30 7.35 12.65 -17.41
C ALA A 30 7.34 12.10 -15.98
N ALA A 31 6.31 11.33 -15.62
CA ALA A 31 6.21 10.67 -14.32
C ALA A 31 7.35 9.67 -14.08
N LEU A 32 7.73 8.86 -15.06
CA LEU A 32 8.88 7.95 -14.95
C LEU A 32 10.20 8.70 -14.77
N LYS A 33 10.38 9.84 -15.47
CA LYS A 33 11.56 10.70 -15.32
C LYS A 33 11.59 11.29 -13.90
N GLU A 34 10.47 11.82 -13.43
CA GLU A 34 10.36 12.36 -12.08
C GLU A 34 10.63 11.28 -11.02
N ALA A 35 9.97 10.12 -11.13
CA ALA A 35 10.19 8.99 -10.24
C ALA A 35 11.67 8.63 -10.14
N ARG A 36 12.41 8.64 -11.25
CA ARG A 36 13.86 8.41 -11.25
C ARG A 36 14.62 9.50 -10.51
N LEU A 37 14.25 10.77 -10.69
CA LEU A 37 14.91 11.91 -10.06
C LEU A 37 14.71 11.92 -8.54
N VAL A 38 13.53 11.53 -8.07
CA VAL A 38 13.20 11.49 -6.63
C VAL A 38 13.46 10.12 -6.00
N GLY A 39 14.25 9.25 -6.63
CA GLY A 39 14.60 7.94 -6.05
C GLY A 39 13.44 6.94 -5.92
N GLY A 40 12.34 7.13 -6.67
CA GLY A 40 11.14 6.30 -6.63
C GLY A 40 10.12 6.73 -5.58
N GLN A 41 10.29 7.91 -4.99
CA GLN A 41 9.40 8.48 -4.00
C GLN A 41 8.00 8.75 -4.59
N LEU A 42 6.96 8.23 -3.92
CA LEU A 42 5.56 8.48 -4.27
C LEU A 42 5.03 9.66 -3.46
N THR A 43 5.07 9.56 -2.13
CA THR A 43 4.71 10.62 -1.18
C THR A 43 5.91 11.04 -0.35
N ALA A 44 5.80 12.04 0.54
CA ALA A 44 6.91 12.48 1.38
C ALA A 44 7.63 11.34 2.13
N ASN A 45 6.92 10.27 2.48
CA ASN A 45 7.44 9.22 3.35
C ASN A 45 7.37 7.79 2.79
N PHE A 46 6.78 7.58 1.62
CA PHE A 46 6.68 6.26 0.99
C PHE A 46 7.16 6.24 -0.46
N SER A 47 7.97 5.25 -0.79
CA SER A 47 8.58 5.01 -2.09
C SER A 47 8.10 3.69 -2.72
N LEU A 48 8.19 3.58 -4.04
CA LEU A 48 7.80 2.38 -4.78
C LEU A 48 8.44 1.09 -4.24
N ARG A 49 9.72 1.14 -3.87
CA ARG A 49 10.50 -0.04 -3.48
C ARG A 49 10.04 -0.67 -2.16
N GLU A 50 9.44 0.12 -1.26
CA GLU A 50 8.93 -0.38 0.01
C GLU A 50 7.77 -1.36 -0.16
N PHE A 51 7.11 -1.33 -1.32
CA PHE A 51 5.99 -2.20 -1.65
C PHE A 51 6.38 -3.39 -2.52
N ALA A 52 7.67 -3.61 -2.80
CA ALA A 52 8.11 -4.73 -3.63
C ALA A 52 7.81 -6.09 -2.96
N SER A 53 7.44 -7.08 -3.77
CA SER A 53 7.31 -8.45 -3.26
C SER A 53 8.64 -8.97 -2.78
N LYS A 54 8.66 -9.51 -1.56
CA LYS A 54 9.82 -10.21 -1.00
C LYS A 54 10.08 -11.57 -1.66
N GLY A 55 9.19 -12.05 -2.53
CA GLY A 55 9.43 -13.25 -3.34
C GLY A 55 10.15 -12.89 -4.63
N ASN A 56 9.41 -12.40 -5.63
CA ASN A 56 9.94 -12.15 -6.97
C ASN A 56 10.47 -10.73 -7.22
N GLY A 57 10.37 -9.80 -6.27
CA GLY A 57 10.82 -8.41 -6.41
C GLY A 57 9.90 -7.50 -7.24
N ASP A 58 8.76 -7.99 -7.75
CA ASP A 58 7.80 -7.16 -8.46
C ASP A 58 7.26 -6.04 -7.56
N ILE A 59 7.10 -4.85 -8.11
CA ILE A 59 6.51 -3.71 -7.40
C ILE A 59 5.09 -3.50 -7.90
N ARG A 60 4.12 -3.56 -6.98
CA ARG A 60 2.70 -3.26 -7.23
C ARG A 60 2.14 -2.53 -6.03
N VAL A 61 1.57 -1.37 -6.23
CA VAL A 61 0.90 -0.65 -5.14
C VAL A 61 -0.22 0.19 -5.71
N ASP A 62 -1.35 0.19 -5.01
CA ASP A 62 -2.52 0.99 -5.34
C ASP A 62 -2.31 2.43 -4.85
N ARG A 63 -2.65 3.41 -5.69
CA ARG A 63 -2.53 4.84 -5.38
C ARG A 63 -3.20 5.19 -4.06
N ASP A 64 -4.42 4.68 -3.84
CA ASP A 64 -5.22 5.01 -2.67
C ASP A 64 -4.57 4.50 -1.38
N LEU A 65 -3.90 3.34 -1.45
CA LEU A 65 -3.19 2.78 -0.31
C LEU A 65 -2.05 3.72 0.11
N VAL A 66 -1.26 4.19 -0.85
CA VAL A 66 -0.09 5.04 -0.57
C VAL A 66 -0.51 6.39 0.01
N ILE A 67 -1.57 7.00 -0.55
CA ILE A 67 -2.14 8.24 -0.02
C ILE A 67 -2.65 8.03 1.41
N SER A 68 -3.42 6.97 1.64
CA SER A 68 -3.96 6.64 2.96
C SER A 68 -2.86 6.36 4.00
N LEU A 69 -1.76 5.72 3.60
CA LEU A 69 -0.59 5.51 4.46
C LEU A 69 0.13 6.82 4.78
N GLN A 70 0.22 7.73 3.82
CA GLN A 70 0.82 9.05 4.03
C GLN A 70 0.03 9.86 5.05
N GLU A 71 -1.29 9.90 4.92
CA GLU A 71 -2.20 10.57 5.85
C GLU A 71 -2.16 9.90 7.24
N LEU A 72 -2.13 8.57 7.30
CA LEU A 72 -1.97 7.83 8.55
C LEU A 72 -0.67 8.22 9.26
N ARG A 73 0.45 8.29 8.53
CA ARG A 73 1.76 8.63 9.11
C ARG A 73 1.78 10.07 9.62
N GLU A 74 1.13 10.99 8.93
CA GLU A 74 0.98 12.39 9.37
C GLU A 74 0.16 12.49 10.65
N ALA A 75 -0.99 11.82 10.71
CA ALA A 75 -1.83 11.76 11.90
C ALA A 75 -1.14 11.06 13.09
N TYR A 76 -0.38 10.00 12.82
CA TYR A 76 0.38 9.25 13.83
C TYR A 76 1.58 10.05 14.37
N GLY A 77 2.11 11.00 13.61
CA GLY A 77 3.18 11.90 14.03
C GLY A 77 4.54 11.22 14.26
N ALA A 78 4.73 10.00 13.75
CA ALA A 78 5.95 9.23 13.87
C ALA A 78 6.15 8.29 12.67
N PRO A 79 7.37 7.73 12.46
CA PRO A 79 7.61 6.82 11.34
C PRO A 79 6.76 5.55 11.38
N ILE A 80 6.15 5.22 10.24
CA ILE A 80 5.51 3.94 9.94
C ILE A 80 6.28 3.32 8.77
N ALA A 81 6.78 2.10 8.96
CA ALA A 81 7.50 1.34 7.95
C ALA A 81 6.63 0.23 7.36
N ILE A 82 6.85 -0.08 6.08
CA ILE A 82 6.17 -1.18 5.38
C ILE A 82 6.92 -2.48 5.66
N ARG A 83 6.31 -3.37 6.44
CA ARG A 83 6.82 -4.73 6.65
C ARG A 83 6.62 -5.58 5.41
N SER A 84 5.46 -5.47 4.77
CA SER A 84 5.12 -6.20 3.55
C SER A 84 4.10 -5.42 2.74
N GLY A 85 4.44 -5.03 1.51
CA GLY A 85 3.48 -4.49 0.53
C GLY A 85 2.94 -5.59 -0.37
N TYR A 86 3.16 -5.48 -1.68
CA TYR A 86 2.77 -6.53 -2.63
C TYR A 86 3.30 -7.91 -2.23
N ARG A 87 2.50 -8.96 -2.45
CA ARG A 87 2.95 -10.35 -2.38
C ARG A 87 2.67 -11.01 -3.71
N ASP A 88 3.70 -11.57 -4.35
CA ASP A 88 3.48 -12.47 -5.48
C ASP A 88 2.76 -13.75 -5.03
N PRO A 89 2.05 -14.46 -5.94
CA PRO A 89 1.23 -15.61 -5.55
C PRO A 89 2.01 -16.70 -4.79
N ALA A 90 3.27 -16.95 -5.19
CA ALA A 90 4.10 -17.96 -4.53
C ALA A 90 4.49 -17.51 -3.12
N HIS A 91 4.90 -16.24 -2.96
CA HIS A 91 5.18 -15.66 -1.65
C HIS A 91 3.93 -15.65 -0.75
N ASN A 92 2.77 -15.23 -1.25
CA ASN A 92 1.52 -15.21 -0.47
C ASN A 92 1.15 -16.61 0.03
N LYS A 93 1.22 -17.63 -0.84
CA LYS A 93 0.99 -19.03 -0.44
C LYS A 93 1.99 -19.49 0.62
N LYS A 94 3.28 -19.17 0.45
CA LYS A 94 4.35 -19.55 1.38
C LYS A 94 4.13 -19.02 2.80
N VAL A 95 3.58 -17.81 2.94
CA VAL A 95 3.29 -17.20 4.25
C VAL A 95 1.90 -17.53 4.79
N GLY A 96 1.16 -18.45 4.15
CA GLY A 96 -0.20 -18.81 4.55
C GLY A 96 -1.25 -17.73 4.29
N GLY A 97 -0.99 -16.81 3.36
CA GLY A 97 -1.91 -15.73 3.02
C GLY A 97 -3.19 -16.24 2.37
N ALA A 98 -4.30 -15.55 2.64
CA ALA A 98 -5.60 -15.88 2.06
C ALA A 98 -5.58 -15.83 0.52
N THR A 99 -6.43 -16.63 -0.13
CA THR A 99 -6.59 -16.67 -1.59
C THR A 99 -7.06 -15.34 -2.17
N GLY A 100 -7.93 -14.63 -1.45
CA GLY A 100 -8.40 -13.27 -1.78
C GLY A 100 -7.61 -12.14 -1.11
N SER A 101 -6.37 -12.40 -0.68
CA SER A 101 -5.53 -11.42 0.03
C SER A 101 -5.33 -10.13 -0.77
N GLN A 102 -5.56 -8.98 -0.14
CA GLN A 102 -5.36 -7.68 -0.79
C GLN A 102 -3.88 -7.38 -1.13
N HIS A 103 -2.94 -8.10 -0.52
CA HIS A 103 -1.52 -8.04 -0.92
C HIS A 103 -1.28 -8.56 -2.34
N LEU A 104 -2.11 -9.49 -2.85
CA LEU A 104 -2.00 -10.00 -4.23
C LEU A 104 -2.37 -8.95 -5.29
N TYR A 105 -3.02 -7.87 -4.87
CA TYR A 105 -3.49 -6.80 -5.74
C TYR A 105 -2.72 -5.47 -5.52
N GLY A 106 -1.71 -5.46 -4.65
CA GLY A 106 -0.99 -4.23 -4.29
C GLY A 106 -1.82 -3.26 -3.43
N ARG A 107 -2.88 -3.77 -2.80
CA ARG A 107 -3.88 -2.98 -2.06
C ARG A 107 -3.78 -3.08 -0.55
N ALA A 108 -2.75 -3.77 -0.05
CA ALA A 108 -2.53 -3.93 1.37
C ALA A 108 -1.08 -3.68 1.77
N ALA A 109 -0.92 -3.27 3.03
CA ALA A 109 0.37 -3.13 3.68
C ALA A 109 0.30 -3.71 5.09
N ASP A 110 1.29 -4.55 5.41
CA ASP A 110 1.60 -4.91 6.79
C ASP A 110 2.58 -3.85 7.33
N LEU A 111 2.32 -3.32 8.52
CA LEU A 111 2.97 -2.15 9.09
C LEU A 111 3.99 -2.53 10.18
N ILE A 112 4.94 -1.63 10.43
CA ILE A 112 5.78 -1.57 11.64
C ILE A 112 5.77 -0.12 12.11
N TRP A 113 5.58 0.10 13.41
CA TRP A 113 5.53 1.41 14.06
C TRP A 113 6.40 1.38 15.31
N THR A 114 6.98 2.53 15.68
CA THR A 114 8.17 2.57 16.57
C THR A 114 7.99 3.37 17.85
N ARG A 115 7.01 4.28 17.92
CA ARG A 115 6.89 5.21 19.05
C ARG A 115 5.81 4.79 20.04
N TRP A 116 4.58 4.72 19.58
CA TRP A 116 3.40 4.35 20.36
C TRP A 116 2.57 3.30 19.63
N PRO A 117 1.82 2.44 20.31
CA PRO A 117 1.02 1.44 19.62
C PRO A 117 -0.01 2.09 18.69
N LEU A 118 -0.04 1.66 17.42
CA LEU A 118 -1.07 2.08 16.48
C LEU A 118 -2.35 1.29 16.78
N ARG A 119 -3.34 1.92 17.39
CA ARG A 119 -4.55 1.25 17.91
C ARG A 119 -5.70 1.25 16.90
N LEU A 120 -6.53 0.21 16.97
CA LEU A 120 -7.66 -0.02 16.07
C LEU A 120 -8.67 1.14 16.04
N ASP A 121 -9.04 1.67 17.20
CA ASP A 121 -9.96 2.81 17.35
C ASP A 121 -9.44 4.06 16.63
N ALA A 122 -8.19 4.45 16.90
CA ALA A 122 -7.55 5.58 16.23
C ALA A 122 -7.48 5.41 14.71
N VAL A 123 -7.14 4.21 14.21
CA VAL A 123 -7.10 3.96 12.75
C VAL A 123 -8.50 3.99 12.13
N ARG A 124 -9.54 3.54 12.85
CA ARG A 124 -10.94 3.59 12.37
C ARG A 124 -11.47 5.02 12.30
N GLU A 125 -11.13 5.86 13.27
CA GLU A 125 -11.57 7.26 13.30
C GLU A 125 -11.08 8.05 12.07
N LEU A 126 -9.89 7.74 11.57
CA LEU A 126 -9.34 8.40 10.38
C LEU A 126 -10.06 8.01 9.09
N GLN A 127 -10.78 6.88 9.06
CA GLN A 127 -11.54 6.41 7.88
C GLN A 127 -10.70 6.35 6.59
N LEU A 128 -9.43 5.97 6.71
CA LEU A 128 -8.49 5.89 5.58
C LEU A 128 -8.50 4.53 4.88
N PHE A 129 -8.81 3.48 5.63
CA PHE A 129 -8.71 2.10 5.17
C PHE A 129 -10.07 1.43 5.19
N SER A 130 -10.27 0.47 4.30
CA SER A 130 -11.48 -0.35 4.24
C SER A 130 -11.31 -1.76 4.80
N GLY A 131 -10.06 -2.15 5.09
CA GLY A 131 -9.71 -3.37 5.80
C GLY A 131 -8.64 -3.09 6.85
N ILE A 132 -8.82 -3.60 8.07
CA ILE A 132 -7.90 -3.42 9.19
C ILE A 132 -7.70 -4.75 9.93
N GLY A 133 -6.48 -5.26 9.94
CA GLY A 133 -6.07 -6.43 10.72
C GLY A 133 -5.32 -6.02 11.98
N TYR A 134 -5.68 -6.59 13.13
CA TYR A 134 -5.14 -6.21 14.44
C TYR A 134 -4.90 -7.41 15.37
N TYR A 135 -4.15 -7.24 16.46
CA TYR A 135 -4.04 -8.26 17.52
C TYR A 135 -5.16 -8.10 18.56
N ALA A 136 -5.95 -9.14 18.81
CA ALA A 136 -7.11 -9.07 19.72
C ALA A 136 -6.75 -8.65 21.16
N ASN A 137 -5.60 -9.09 21.66
CA ASN A 137 -5.17 -8.83 23.03
C ASN A 137 -4.70 -7.39 23.28
N THR A 138 -4.35 -6.65 22.23
CA THR A 138 -3.71 -5.33 22.35
C THR A 138 -4.38 -4.24 21.50
N ASN A 139 -5.29 -4.62 20.62
CA ASN A 139 -5.87 -3.76 19.58
C ASN A 139 -4.81 -3.09 18.69
N ASN A 140 -3.62 -3.66 18.59
CA ASN A 140 -2.56 -3.16 17.73
C ASN A 140 -2.85 -3.48 16.28
N VAL A 141 -2.90 -2.46 15.43
CA VAL A 141 -3.06 -2.58 13.99
C VAL A 141 -1.73 -3.00 13.37
N LEU A 142 -1.76 -4.09 12.62
CA LEU A 142 -0.60 -4.63 11.90
C LEU A 142 -0.79 -4.59 10.40
N HIS A 143 -2.04 -4.47 9.95
CA HIS A 143 -2.40 -4.61 8.56
C HIS A 143 -3.47 -3.60 8.20
N VAL A 144 -3.30 -2.99 7.03
CA VAL A 144 -4.30 -2.11 6.43
C VAL A 144 -4.45 -2.40 4.94
N ASP A 145 -5.68 -2.26 4.43
CA ASP A 145 -5.97 -2.42 3.00
C ASP A 145 -7.05 -1.46 2.47
N VAL A 146 -7.02 -1.22 1.15
CA VAL A 146 -8.01 -0.44 0.39
C VAL A 146 -8.70 -1.33 -0.65
N ARG A 147 -10.00 -1.58 -0.49
CA ARG A 147 -10.81 -2.47 -1.34
C ARG A 147 -11.75 -1.60 -2.17
N PRO A 148 -11.82 -1.81 -3.50
CA PRO A 148 -12.69 -1.02 -4.36
C PRO A 148 -14.19 -1.06 -3.99
N ASN A 149 -14.64 -2.16 -3.39
CA ASN A 149 -16.06 -2.41 -3.09
C ASN A 149 -16.37 -2.42 -1.58
N ALA A 150 -15.60 -1.70 -0.78
CA ALA A 150 -15.83 -1.61 0.66
C ALA A 150 -15.80 -0.16 1.13
N THR A 151 -16.53 0.11 2.21
CA THR A 151 -16.57 1.44 2.82
C THR A 151 -15.42 1.63 3.80
N ARG A 152 -14.86 2.84 3.86
CA ARG A 152 -13.87 3.24 4.87
C ARG A 152 -14.51 3.66 6.20
N LYS A 153 -15.81 3.99 6.19
CA LYS A 153 -16.58 4.34 7.41
C LYS A 153 -16.85 3.11 8.28
N ASN A 154 -17.13 1.97 7.63
CA ASN A 154 -17.32 0.67 8.28
C ASN A 154 -16.34 -0.34 7.69
N PRO A 155 -15.04 -0.24 8.03
CA PRO A 155 -14.03 -1.12 7.46
C PRO A 155 -14.26 -2.57 7.90
N THR A 156 -13.88 -3.52 7.04
CA THR A 156 -13.78 -4.93 7.43
C THR A 156 -12.65 -5.06 8.44
N THR A 157 -12.92 -5.63 9.62
CA THR A 157 -11.90 -5.84 10.65
C THR A 157 -11.77 -7.31 11.00
N TRP A 158 -10.55 -7.78 11.26
CA TRP A 158 -10.29 -9.12 11.77
C TRP A 158 -9.12 -9.09 12.74
N SER A 159 -9.12 -10.02 13.68
CA SER A 159 -8.00 -10.21 14.60
C SER A 159 -7.12 -11.38 14.18
N TYR A 160 -5.81 -11.24 14.38
CA TYR A 160 -4.85 -12.34 14.36
C TYR A 160 -4.81 -13.09 15.70
#